data_AF-A0A960I999-F1
#
_entry.id   AF-A0A960I999-F1
#
_cell.length_a   1.000
_cell.length_b   1.000
_cell.length_c   1.000
_cell.angle_alpha   90.00
_cell.angle_beta   90.00
_cell.angle_gamma   90.00
#
_symmetry.space_group_name_H-M   'P 1'
#
loop_
_entity.id
_entity.type
_entity.pdbx_description
1 polymer ?
#
loop_
_entity_poly.entity_id
_entity_poly.type
_entity_poly.pdbx_seq_one_letter_code
_entity_poly.pdbx_strand_id
1 'polypeptide(L)'
;MRRFRRRAGLLALVVLAMVTAGCSADVELALPSTPPETVGPTATASQAAPQVEPTPTSESGSEAVGPGPTPTLDPLDWNGCGDGVECASLAVPLDHADPLGPRIEIALAR
;
A
#
# COMPACT_ATOMS: atom_id res chain seq x y z
N MET A 1 27.56 -41.04 29.54
CA MET A 1 26.53 -40.01 29.79
C MET A 1 27.03 -38.65 30.29
N ARG A 2 28.15 -38.53 31.03
CA ARG A 2 28.62 -37.23 31.58
C ARG A 2 29.22 -36.24 30.55
N ARG A 3 29.70 -36.72 29.39
CA ARG A 3 30.30 -35.88 28.32
C ARG A 3 29.25 -35.18 27.44
N PHE A 4 28.02 -35.71 27.37
CA PHE A 4 26.93 -35.14 26.59
C PHE A 4 26.30 -33.91 27.27
N ARG A 5 26.19 -33.95 28.60
CA ARG A 5 25.73 -32.82 29.44
C ARG A 5 26.64 -31.58 29.35
N ARG A 6 27.93 -31.77 29.07
CA ARG A 6 28.90 -30.66 28.91
C ARG A 6 28.78 -29.96 27.55
N ARG A 7 28.34 -30.66 26.50
CA ARG A 7 28.16 -30.09 25.15
C ARG A 7 26.86 -29.29 25.04
N ALA A 8 25.79 -29.74 25.71
CA ALA A 8 24.53 -29.01 25.76
C ALA A 8 24.64 -27.67 26.51
N GLY A 9 25.43 -27.61 27.59
CA GLY A 9 25.65 -26.37 28.35
C GLY A 9 26.45 -25.29 27.59
N LEU A 10 27.36 -25.70 26.71
CA LEU A 10 28.16 -24.78 25.89
C LEU A 10 27.34 -24.14 24.76
N LEU A 11 26.44 -24.89 24.12
CA LEU A 11 25.58 -24.38 23.05
C LEU A 11 24.53 -23.38 23.57
N ALA A 12 23.97 -23.62 24.76
CA ALA A 12 23.02 -22.69 25.37
C ALA A 12 23.67 -21.33 25.70
N LEU A 13 24.95 -21.31 26.06
CA LEU A 13 25.69 -20.08 26.38
C LEU A 13 26.02 -19.25 25.13
N VAL A 14 26.28 -19.89 23.99
CA VAL A 14 26.52 -19.20 22.70
C VAL A 14 25.23 -18.57 22.16
N VAL A 15 24.09 -19.26 22.25
CA VAL A 15 22.80 -18.70 21.79
C VAL A 15 22.37 -17.52 22.67
N LEU A 16 22.60 -17.58 23.99
CA LEU A 16 22.26 -16.47 24.89
C LEU A 16 23.14 -15.22 24.65
N ALA A 17 24.41 -15.40 24.26
CA ALA A 17 25.29 -14.28 23.91
C ALA A 17 24.89 -13.60 22.60
N MET A 18 24.39 -14.36 21.62
CA MET A 18 24.03 -13.84 20.30
C MET A 18 22.75 -12.98 20.29
N VAL A 19 21.90 -13.08 21.33
CA VAL A 19 20.62 -12.35 21.44
C VAL A 19 20.80 -10.90 21.98
N THR A 20 21.96 -10.54 22.54
CA THR A 20 22.14 -9.23 23.21
C THR A 20 22.83 -8.14 22.37
N ALA A 21 23.27 -8.45 21.14
CA ALA A 21 24.06 -7.52 20.31
C ALA A 21 23.29 -6.87 19.13
N GLY A 22 21.97 -7.05 19.03
CA GLY A 22 21.15 -6.49 17.95
C GLY A 22 20.42 -5.18 18.28
N CYS A 23 20.41 -4.74 19.54
CA CYS A 23 19.90 -3.43 19.92
C CYS A 23 21.04 -2.43 20.01
N SER A 24 21.36 -1.76 18.89
CA SER A 24 22.05 -0.47 18.91
C SER A 24 21.54 0.35 17.74
N ALA A 25 20.79 1.38 18.10
CA ALA A 25 20.08 2.30 17.24
C ALA A 25 21.03 3.29 16.56
N ASP A 26 20.74 3.64 15.32
CA ASP A 26 20.97 4.98 14.78
C ASP A 26 19.77 5.34 13.91
N VAL A 27 18.69 5.70 14.61
CA VAL A 27 17.59 6.48 14.05
C VAL A 27 18.08 7.93 14.06
N GLU A 28 18.74 8.35 12.96
CA GLU A 28 18.99 9.75 12.69
C GLU A 28 17.66 10.41 12.31
N LEU A 29 17.00 10.97 13.32
CA LEU A 29 15.91 11.93 13.17
C LEU A 29 16.46 13.23 12.55
N ALA A 30 16.84 13.18 11.29
CA ALA A 30 16.97 14.37 10.46
C ALA A 30 15.56 14.80 10.04
N LEU A 31 14.90 15.53 10.93
CA LEU A 31 13.77 16.39 10.56
C LEU A 31 14.33 17.50 9.65
N PRO A 32 14.01 17.58 8.35
CA PRO A 32 14.15 18.85 7.65
C PRO A 32 13.13 19.81 8.26
N SER A 33 13.61 20.66 9.16
CA SER A 33 12.94 21.90 9.54
C SER A 33 12.92 22.82 8.33
N THR A 34 11.98 22.56 7.42
CA THR A 34 11.60 23.53 6.41
C THR A 34 10.45 24.34 7.04
N PRO A 35 10.65 25.64 7.32
CA PRO A 35 9.54 26.48 7.75
C PRO A 35 8.44 26.43 6.68
N PRO A 36 7.15 26.45 7.07
CA PRO A 36 6.10 26.62 6.09
C PRO A 36 6.28 28.01 5.48
N GLU A 37 6.61 28.05 4.18
CA GLU A 37 6.34 29.25 3.39
C GLU A 37 4.84 29.51 3.49
N THR A 38 4.52 30.54 4.27
CA THR A 38 3.19 31.12 4.38
C THR A 38 2.93 31.85 3.06
N VAL A 39 2.55 31.09 2.04
CA VAL A 39 1.83 31.66 0.90
C VAL A 39 0.43 31.98 1.40
N GLY A 40 0.26 33.22 1.85
CA GLY A 40 -1.06 33.74 2.18
C GLY A 40 -1.99 33.58 0.98
N PRO A 41 -3.29 33.26 1.18
CA PRO A 41 -4.24 33.35 0.10
C PRO A 41 -4.30 34.82 -0.32
N THR A 42 -3.73 35.13 -1.48
CA THR A 42 -4.15 36.31 -2.22
C THR A 42 -5.63 36.10 -2.49
N ALA A 43 -6.47 36.88 -1.82
CA ALA A 43 -7.90 36.97 -2.08
C ALA A 43 -8.07 37.53 -3.50
N THR A 44 -7.98 36.64 -4.48
CA THR A 44 -8.36 36.92 -5.86
C THR A 44 -9.87 37.06 -5.86
N ALA A 45 -10.26 38.30 -6.18
CA ALA A 45 -11.59 38.82 -6.46
C ALA A 45 -12.69 37.78 -6.69
N SER A 46 -13.80 38.01 -5.98
CA SER A 46 -15.15 37.59 -6.33
C SER A 46 -15.46 37.99 -7.78
N GLN A 47 -15.07 37.14 -8.72
CA GLN A 47 -15.44 37.24 -10.12
C GLN A 47 -16.90 36.79 -10.21
N ALA A 48 -17.75 37.75 -10.59
CA ALA A 48 -19.15 37.53 -10.86
C ALA A 48 -19.34 36.31 -11.76
N ALA A 49 -20.21 35.39 -11.33
CA ALA A 49 -20.56 34.19 -12.07
C ALA A 49 -21.03 34.55 -13.49
N PRO A 50 -20.41 34.01 -14.55
CA PRO A 50 -21.05 33.95 -15.85
C PRO A 50 -22.32 33.11 -15.70
N GLN A 51 -23.46 33.66 -16.05
CA GLN A 51 -24.70 32.90 -16.12
C GLN A 51 -24.51 31.83 -17.19
N VAL A 52 -24.52 30.56 -16.78
CA VAL A 52 -24.44 29.41 -17.67
C VAL A 52 -25.76 29.35 -18.43
N GLU A 53 -25.72 29.81 -19.67
CA GLU A 53 -26.70 29.49 -20.70
C GLU A 53 -26.78 27.95 -20.79
N PRO A 54 -27.98 27.33 -20.81
CA PRO A 54 -28.09 25.88 -20.81
C PRO A 54 -27.40 25.34 -22.06
N THR A 55 -26.25 24.73 -21.86
CA THR A 55 -25.60 23.90 -22.88
C THR A 55 -26.60 22.82 -23.26
N PRO A 56 -26.89 22.58 -24.56
CA PRO A 56 -27.70 21.43 -24.91
C PRO A 56 -26.98 20.20 -24.37
N THR A 57 -27.63 19.49 -23.46
CA THR A 57 -27.23 18.15 -23.05
C THR A 57 -27.14 17.32 -24.32
N SER A 58 -25.93 17.16 -24.85
CA SER A 58 -25.64 16.05 -25.75
C SER A 58 -25.93 14.81 -24.91
N GLU A 59 -27.07 14.18 -25.17
CA GLU A 59 -27.28 12.77 -24.87
C GLU A 59 -26.16 12.02 -25.60
N SER A 60 -25.02 11.92 -24.92
CA SER A 60 -24.02 10.93 -25.23
C SER A 60 -24.75 9.62 -25.06
N GLY A 61 -25.08 8.98 -26.19
CA GLY A 61 -25.78 7.73 -26.23
C GLY A 61 -25.16 6.80 -25.21
N SER A 62 -25.93 6.44 -24.20
CA SER A 62 -25.66 5.29 -23.37
C SER A 62 -25.85 4.09 -24.28
N GLU A 63 -24.87 3.80 -25.14
CA GLU A 63 -24.74 2.49 -25.73
C GLU A 63 -24.73 1.52 -24.54
N ALA A 64 -25.83 0.78 -24.41
CA ALA A 64 -25.94 -0.27 -23.43
C ALA A 64 -24.81 -1.25 -23.75
N VAL A 65 -23.72 -1.14 -23.00
CA VAL A 65 -22.69 -2.17 -22.92
C VAL A 65 -23.47 -3.42 -22.51
N GLY A 66 -23.74 -4.29 -23.49
CA GLY A 66 -24.34 -5.59 -23.25
C GLY A 66 -23.53 -6.30 -22.15
N PRO A 67 -24.13 -7.24 -21.40
CA PRO A 67 -23.42 -7.88 -20.29
C PRO A 67 -22.08 -8.40 -20.80
N GLY A 68 -21.01 -7.73 -20.38
CA GLY A 68 -19.66 -8.13 -20.71
C GLY A 68 -19.43 -9.53 -20.15
N PRO A 69 -18.43 -10.27 -20.66
CA PRO A 69 -18.06 -11.54 -20.07
C PRO A 69 -17.85 -11.34 -18.56
N THR A 70 -18.57 -12.10 -17.74
CA THR A 70 -18.37 -12.05 -16.30
C THR A 70 -16.95 -12.50 -16.02
N PRO A 71 -16.10 -11.65 -15.42
CA PRO A 71 -14.72 -12.04 -15.14
C PRO A 71 -14.75 -13.22 -14.17
N THR A 72 -14.07 -14.30 -14.54
CA THR A 72 -13.75 -15.36 -13.58
C THR A 72 -12.65 -14.82 -12.68
N LEU A 73 -12.96 -14.65 -11.39
CA LEU A 73 -11.99 -14.19 -10.41
C LEU A 73 -11.20 -15.39 -9.90
N ASP A 74 -9.88 -15.33 -10.04
CA ASP A 74 -9.00 -16.30 -9.39
C ASP A 74 -9.02 -16.06 -7.86
N PRO A 75 -9.05 -17.13 -7.05
CA PRO A 75 -8.93 -16.99 -5.61
C PRO A 75 -7.55 -16.43 -5.24
N LEU A 76 -7.52 -15.59 -4.20
CA LEU A 76 -6.28 -15.05 -3.65
C LEU A 76 -5.46 -16.14 -2.95
N ASP A 77 -4.17 -16.19 -3.25
CA ASP A 77 -3.20 -17.05 -2.56
C ASP A 77 -2.73 -16.37 -1.28
N TRP A 78 -3.36 -16.76 -0.16
CA TRP A 78 -3.05 -16.22 1.16
C TRP A 78 -1.89 -16.99 1.80
N ASN A 79 -0.94 -16.27 2.37
CA ASN A 79 0.20 -16.85 3.09
C ASN A 79 0.49 -16.09 4.39
N GLY A 80 1.10 -16.77 5.36
CA GLY A 80 1.50 -16.13 6.62
C GLY A 80 2.66 -15.17 6.39
N CYS A 81 2.53 -13.93 6.87
CA CYS A 81 3.55 -12.88 6.72
C CYS A 81 4.11 -12.34 8.06
N GLY A 82 3.61 -12.83 9.19
CA GLY A 82 4.07 -12.47 10.54
C GLY A 82 2.90 -12.28 11.51
N ASP A 83 3.14 -12.37 12.82
CA ASP A 83 2.20 -12.00 13.89
C ASP A 83 0.76 -12.56 13.82
N GLY A 84 0.59 -13.71 13.16
CA GLY A 84 -0.74 -14.31 12.95
C GLY A 84 -1.58 -13.63 11.86
N VAL A 85 -0.97 -12.77 11.05
CA VAL A 85 -1.56 -12.10 9.89
C VAL A 85 -1.35 -12.94 8.64
N GLU A 86 -2.37 -12.98 7.79
CA GLU A 86 -2.28 -13.54 6.45
C GLU A 86 -2.19 -12.40 5.42
N CYS A 87 -1.26 -12.53 4.48
CA CYS A 87 -1.06 -11.60 3.38
C CYS A 87 -1.40 -12.24 2.04
N ALA A 88 -1.77 -11.41 1.07
CA ALA A 88 -1.93 -11.80 -0.33
C ALA A 88 -1.61 -10.61 -1.25
N SER A 89 -1.47 -10.87 -2.54
CA SER A 89 -1.30 -9.84 -3.56
C SER A 89 -2.41 -9.96 -4.61
N LEU A 90 -3.00 -8.83 -5.01
CA LEU A 90 -4.03 -8.75 -6.04
C LEU A 90 -3.56 -7.87 -7.20
N ALA A 91 -3.47 -8.43 -8.40
CA ALA A 91 -3.18 -7.67 -9.60
C ALA A 91 -4.47 -7.08 -10.19
N VAL A 92 -4.56 -5.76 -10.31
CA VAL A 92 -5.71 -5.04 -10.90
C VAL A 92 -5.28 -4.18 -12.08
N PRO A 93 -6.16 -3.90 -13.07
CA PRO A 93 -5.86 -2.94 -14.11
C PRO A 93 -5.58 -1.55 -13.52
N LEU A 94 -4.57 -0.88 -14.08
CA LEU A 94 -4.28 0.52 -13.77
C LEU A 94 -5.44 1.42 -14.22
N ASP A 95 -6.03 1.11 -15.38
CA ASP A 95 -7.23 1.75 -15.92
C ASP A 95 -8.37 0.72 -16.03
N HIS A 96 -9.52 1.00 -15.42
CA HIS A 96 -10.67 0.10 -15.46
C HIS A 96 -11.47 0.20 -16.75
N ALA A 97 -11.30 1.28 -17.53
CA ALA A 97 -11.86 1.40 -18.87
C ALA A 97 -11.09 0.54 -19.89
N ASP A 98 -9.83 0.21 -19.60
CA ASP A 98 -9.01 -0.74 -20.37
C ASP A 98 -8.53 -1.92 -19.48
N PRO A 99 -9.38 -2.93 -19.26
CA PRO A 99 -9.08 -4.04 -18.34
C PRO A 99 -7.95 -4.96 -18.82
N LEU A 100 -7.55 -4.86 -20.10
CA LEU A 100 -6.44 -5.61 -20.69
C LEU A 100 -5.13 -4.81 -20.68
N GLY A 101 -5.16 -3.55 -20.24
CA GLY A 101 -4.01 -2.66 -20.14
C GLY A 101 -3.05 -3.00 -18.99
N PRO A 102 -2.11 -2.09 -18.67
CA PRO A 102 -1.16 -2.26 -17.59
C PRO A 102 -1.84 -2.60 -16.26
N ARG A 103 -1.20 -3.43 -15.44
CA ARG A 103 -1.72 -3.83 -14.12
C ARG A 103 -0.80 -3.35 -13.01
N ILE A 104 -1.38 -3.15 -11.82
CA ILE A 104 -0.69 -2.84 -10.57
C ILE A 104 -0.99 -3.92 -9.54
N GLU A 105 -0.09 -4.09 -8.57
CA GLU A 105 -0.29 -4.99 -7.44
C GLU A 105 -0.76 -4.23 -6.20
N ILE A 106 -1.78 -4.78 -5.55
CA ILE A 106 -2.27 -4.33 -4.25
C ILE A 106 -1.90 -5.39 -3.22
N ALA A 107 -1.19 -4.98 -2.17
CA ALA A 107 -0.92 -5.83 -1.01
C ALA A 107 -2.14 -5.85 -0.07
N LEU A 108 -2.53 -7.04 0.38
CA LEU A 108 -3.62 -7.25 1.33
C LEU A 108 -3.07 -7.90 2.61
N ALA A 109 -3.70 -7.58 3.74
CA ALA A 109 -3.44 -8.19 5.04
C ALA A 109 -4.77 -8.44 5.76
N ARG A 110 -4.91 -9.59 6.43
CA ARG A 110 -6.09 -9.96 7.23
C ARG A 110 -5.72 -10.67 8.52
#